data_AF-E2B448-F1
#
_entry.id   AF-E2B448-F1
#
_cell.length_a   1.000
_cell.length_b   1.000
_cell.length_c   1.000
_cell.angle_alpha   90.00
_cell.angle_beta   90.00
_cell.angle_gamma   90.00
#
_symmetry.space_group_name_H-M   'P 1'
#
loop_
_entity.id
_entity.type
_entity.pdbx_description
1 polymer ?
#
loop_
_entity_poly.entity_id
_entity_poly.type
_entity_poly.pdbx_seq_one_letter_code
_entity_poly.pdbx_strand_id
1 'polypeptide(L)'
;MSFIHKGGDSLFLAIMLHVCGQVQLLRVEFVNFGVESSNPSEEFSKILTRHQHLLDQASLLADTISFVLMVQLLISCVLICIIGFQLILALKVGDMIMIFKTLTVQTTLLTQMFAYSYVGDYMKYQIEEIAHAIFSSNWYWLSFKLMRNILFVIVRSQQPIQLMAGKFLVVNMQTFMSIIKTSLSYLSVLRVMVEM
;
A
#
# COMPACT_ATOMS: atom_id res chain seq x y z
N MET A 1 -13.01 -22.26 -4.28
CA MET A 1 -13.01 -20.84 -4.68
C MET A 1 -12.25 -19.94 -3.69
N SER A 2 -12.45 -20.06 -2.37
CA SER A 2 -11.81 -19.17 -1.36
C SER A 2 -10.27 -19.29 -1.24
N PHE A 3 -9.68 -20.46 -1.49
CA PHE A 3 -8.22 -20.65 -1.43
C PHE A 3 -7.47 -20.01 -2.61
N ILE A 4 -8.08 -19.96 -3.79
CA ILE A 4 -7.46 -19.33 -4.98
C ILE A 4 -7.45 -17.80 -4.82
N HIS A 5 -8.54 -17.23 -4.27
CA HIS A 5 -8.62 -15.79 -3.98
C HIS A 5 -7.60 -15.36 -2.92
N LYS A 6 -7.52 -16.11 -1.80
CA LYS A 6 -6.52 -15.86 -0.73
C LYS A 6 -5.07 -16.04 -1.22
N GLY A 7 -4.83 -17.01 -2.11
CA GLY A 7 -3.53 -17.23 -2.72
C GLY A 7 -3.11 -16.06 -3.62
N GLY A 8 -4.03 -15.55 -4.44
CA GLY A 8 -3.82 -14.35 -5.25
C GLY A 8 -3.48 -13.14 -4.39
N ASP A 9 -4.29 -12.86 -3.37
CA ASP A 9 -4.08 -11.74 -2.45
C ASP A 9 -2.72 -11.79 -1.73
N SER A 10 -2.29 -12.97 -1.30
CA SER A 10 -0.98 -13.18 -0.67
C SER A 10 0.16 -12.95 -1.66
N LEU A 11 0.04 -13.41 -2.91
CA LEU A 11 1.04 -13.17 -3.94
C LEU A 11 1.15 -11.69 -4.28
N PHE A 12 0.02 -10.98 -4.36
CA PHE A 12 0.01 -9.54 -4.60
C PHE A 12 0.66 -8.76 -3.46
N LEU A 13 0.33 -9.08 -2.20
CA LEU A 13 0.99 -8.47 -1.05
C LEU A 13 2.49 -8.76 -1.03
N ALA A 14 2.92 -9.98 -1.38
CA ALA A 14 4.33 -10.34 -1.47
C ALA A 14 5.06 -9.54 -2.56
N ILE A 15 4.46 -9.38 -3.76
CA ILE A 15 5.04 -8.58 -4.84
C ILE A 15 5.14 -7.11 -4.43
N MET A 16 4.10 -6.55 -3.80
CA MET A 16 4.11 -5.18 -3.31
C MET A 16 5.19 -4.95 -2.25
N LEU A 17 5.31 -5.86 -1.27
CA LEU A 17 6.36 -5.79 -0.26
C LEU A 17 7.76 -5.95 -0.87
N HIS A 18 7.92 -6.82 -1.87
CA HIS A 18 9.18 -6.98 -2.59
C HIS A 18 9.57 -5.67 -3.30
N VAL A 19 8.64 -5.02 -4.01
CA VAL A 19 8.89 -3.71 -4.64
C VAL A 19 9.24 -2.66 -3.60
N CYS A 20 8.50 -2.60 -2.47
CA CYS A 20 8.82 -1.68 -1.38
C CYS A 20 10.25 -1.92 -0.82
N GLY A 21 10.65 -3.19 -0.68
CA GLY A 21 12.00 -3.56 -0.27
C GLY A 21 13.06 -3.13 -1.28
N GLN A 22 12.80 -3.26 -2.59
CA GLN A 22 13.71 -2.78 -3.63
C GLN A 22 13.87 -1.26 -3.61
N VAL A 23 12.78 -0.51 -3.35
CA VAL A 23 12.81 0.94 -3.18
C VAL A 23 13.62 1.34 -1.93
N GLN A 24 13.46 0.62 -0.82
CA GLN A 24 14.25 0.82 0.39
C GLN A 24 15.75 0.56 0.15
N LEU A 25 16.08 -0.50 -0.57
CA LEU A 25 17.48 -0.82 -0.89
C LEU A 25 18.10 0.27 -1.79
N LEU A 26 17.34 0.74 -2.78
CA LEU A 26 17.75 1.87 -3.62
C LEU A 26 18.00 3.14 -2.80
N ARG A 27 17.16 3.42 -1.79
CA ARG A 27 17.38 4.56 -0.87
C ARG A 27 18.74 4.43 -0.15
N VAL A 28 19.07 3.24 0.33
CA VAL A 28 20.36 2.98 1.00
C VAL A 28 21.53 3.17 0.02
N GLU A 29 21.39 2.72 -1.22
CA GLU A 29 22.39 2.96 -2.28
C GLU A 29 22.61 4.45 -2.54
N PHE A 30 21.55 5.25 -2.57
CA PHE A 30 21.67 6.71 -2.71
C PHE A 30 22.34 7.40 -1.51
N VAL A 31 22.14 6.90 -0.28
CA VAL A 31 22.80 7.45 0.91
C VAL A 31 24.28 7.14 0.92
N ASN A 32 24.67 5.93 0.51
CA ASN A 32 26.06 5.48 0.51
C ASN A 32 26.83 5.90 -0.75
N PHE A 33 26.16 6.54 -1.70
CA PHE A 33 26.74 7.00 -2.94
C PHE A 33 27.91 7.97 -2.69
N GLY A 34 29.07 7.65 -3.28
CA GLY A 34 30.26 8.51 -3.24
C GLY A 34 31.21 8.32 -2.06
N VAL A 35 30.99 7.32 -1.18
CA VAL A 35 31.88 7.05 -0.03
C VAL A 35 33.19 6.34 -0.45
N GLU A 36 33.17 5.50 -1.50
CA GLU A 36 34.35 4.71 -1.95
C GLU A 36 34.60 4.73 -3.47
N SER A 37 33.85 5.53 -4.24
CA SER A 37 33.78 5.36 -5.70
C SER A 37 35.00 5.93 -6.44
N SER A 38 35.74 5.09 -7.17
CA SER A 38 36.79 5.55 -8.09
C SER A 38 36.24 6.28 -9.32
N ASN A 39 34.98 6.03 -9.69
CA ASN A 39 34.28 6.68 -10.79
C ASN A 39 32.81 7.01 -10.44
N PRO A 40 32.55 8.12 -9.73
CA PRO A 40 31.21 8.47 -9.23
C PRO A 40 30.17 8.67 -10.34
N SER A 41 30.61 9.00 -11.56
CA SER A 41 29.72 9.22 -12.70
C SER A 41 29.05 7.93 -13.21
N GLU A 42 29.80 6.83 -13.25
CA GLU A 42 29.32 5.54 -13.72
C GLU A 42 28.40 4.88 -12.69
N GLU A 43 28.79 4.94 -11.42
CA GLU A 43 27.99 4.45 -10.30
C GLU A 43 26.65 5.20 -10.22
N PHE A 44 26.67 6.52 -10.35
CA PHE A 44 25.45 7.31 -10.38
C PHE A 44 24.54 6.92 -11.54
N SER A 45 25.11 6.69 -12.73
CA SER A 45 24.33 6.27 -13.90
C SER A 45 23.65 4.91 -13.66
N LYS A 46 24.30 3.99 -12.95
CA LYS A 46 23.71 2.68 -12.58
C LYS A 46 22.57 2.87 -11.59
N ILE A 47 22.78 3.65 -10.52
CA ILE A 47 21.74 3.92 -9.51
C ILE A 47 20.54 4.66 -10.14
N LEU A 48 20.79 5.63 -11.02
CA LEU A 48 19.74 6.36 -11.74
C LEU A 48 18.91 5.45 -12.64
N THR A 49 19.57 4.58 -13.41
CA THR A 49 18.88 3.62 -14.29
C THR A 49 18.02 2.66 -13.46
N ARG A 50 18.55 2.21 -12.31
CA ARG A 50 17.81 1.37 -11.37
C ARG A 50 16.61 2.10 -10.75
N HIS A 51 16.77 3.36 -10.36
CA HIS A 51 15.68 4.18 -9.83
C HIS A 51 14.54 4.34 -10.84
N GLN A 52 14.86 4.66 -12.09
CA GLN A 52 13.87 4.77 -13.16
C GLN A 52 13.16 3.43 -13.38
N HIS A 53 13.92 2.34 -13.47
CA HIS A 53 13.33 1.00 -13.66
C HIS A 53 12.40 0.60 -12.50
N LEU A 54 12.78 0.88 -11.25
CA LEU A 54 11.97 0.57 -10.07
C LEU A 54 10.71 1.43 -10.01
N LEU A 55 10.78 2.72 -10.37
CA LEU A 55 9.60 3.57 -10.45
C LEU A 55 8.65 3.12 -11.57
N ASP A 56 9.17 2.72 -12.73
CA ASP A 56 8.36 2.21 -13.83
C ASP A 56 7.67 0.90 -13.43
N GLN A 57 8.39 -0.01 -12.77
CA GLN A 57 7.83 -1.24 -12.22
C GLN A 57 6.76 -0.97 -11.17
N ALA A 58 7.00 -0.04 -10.25
CA ALA A 58 6.03 0.34 -9.21
C ALA A 58 4.78 0.99 -9.83
N SER A 59 4.94 1.82 -10.88
CA SER A 59 3.83 2.45 -11.58
C SER A 59 2.98 1.42 -12.32
N LEU A 60 3.62 0.52 -13.06
CA LEU A 60 2.96 -0.56 -13.78
C LEU A 60 2.20 -1.48 -12.80
N LEU A 61 2.81 -1.79 -11.66
CA LEU A 61 2.19 -2.58 -10.62
C LEU A 61 0.99 -1.86 -10.02
N ALA A 62 1.12 -0.59 -9.65
CA ALA A 62 0.04 0.23 -9.11
C ALA A 62 -1.16 0.33 -10.09
N ASP A 63 -0.89 0.51 -11.39
CA ASP A 63 -1.93 0.53 -12.42
C ASP A 63 -2.60 -0.84 -12.59
N THR A 64 -1.81 -1.93 -12.61
CA THR A 64 -2.33 -3.29 -12.78
C THR A 64 -3.21 -3.70 -11.61
N ILE A 65 -2.81 -3.38 -10.38
CA ILE A 65 -3.57 -3.74 -9.18
C ILE A 65 -4.72 -2.77 -8.90
N SER A 66 -4.77 -1.61 -9.56
CA SER A 66 -5.80 -0.59 -9.34
C SER A 66 -7.21 -1.14 -9.46
N PHE A 67 -7.46 -1.93 -10.51
CA PHE A 67 -8.76 -2.57 -10.73
C PHE A 67 -9.04 -3.68 -9.71
N VAL A 68 -8.03 -4.49 -9.39
CA VAL A 68 -8.14 -5.57 -8.40
C VAL A 68 -8.49 -5.01 -7.02
N LEU A 69 -7.79 -3.96 -6.58
CA LEU A 69 -8.06 -3.26 -5.32
C LEU A 69 -9.48 -2.70 -5.28
N MET A 70 -9.96 -2.12 -6.38
CA MET A 70 -11.34 -1.63 -6.45
C MET A 70 -12.37 -2.73 -6.19
N VAL A 71 -12.26 -3.85 -6.91
CA VAL A 71 -13.16 -5.00 -6.74
C VAL A 71 -13.05 -5.56 -5.32
N GLN A 72 -11.82 -5.67 -4.80
CA GLN A 72 -11.56 -6.18 -3.46
C GLN A 72 -12.20 -5.29 -2.38
N LEU A 73 -12.01 -3.98 -2.44
CA LEU A 73 -12.58 -3.03 -1.47
C LEU A 73 -14.12 -3.10 -1.47
N LEU A 74 -14.75 -3.19 -2.65
CA LEU A 74 -16.20 -3.30 -2.78
C LEU A 74 -16.73 -4.60 -2.17
N ILE A 75 -16.12 -5.74 -2.51
CA ILE A 75 -16.49 -7.05 -1.95
C ILE A 75 -16.29 -7.06 -0.44
N SER A 76 -15.15 -6.57 0.05
CA SER A 76 -14.85 -6.50 1.49
C SER A 76 -15.86 -5.63 2.24
N CYS A 77 -16.27 -4.48 1.69
CA CYS A 77 -17.30 -3.62 2.29
C CYS A 77 -18.63 -4.35 2.46
N VAL A 78 -19.12 -5.00 1.40
CA VAL A 78 -20.37 -5.78 1.43
C VAL A 78 -20.27 -6.93 2.44
N LEU A 79 -19.16 -7.67 2.45
CA LEU A 79 -18.95 -8.78 3.39
C LEU A 79 -18.88 -8.31 4.85
N ILE A 80 -18.19 -7.21 5.13
CA ILE A 80 -18.10 -6.61 6.48
C ILE A 80 -19.50 -6.27 7.01
N CYS A 81 -20.39 -5.73 6.17
CA CYS A 81 -21.77 -5.42 6.53
C CYS A 81 -22.60 -6.70 6.77
N ILE A 82 -22.54 -7.67 5.86
CA ILE A 82 -23.33 -8.91 5.98
C ILE A 82 -22.89 -9.71 7.22
N ILE A 83 -21.58 -9.91 7.40
CA ILE A 83 -21.03 -10.67 8.52
C ILE A 83 -21.21 -9.91 9.84
N GLY A 84 -21.05 -8.58 9.82
CA GLY A 84 -21.34 -7.73 10.97
C GLY A 84 -22.80 -7.85 11.42
N PHE A 85 -23.75 -7.94 10.49
CA PHE A 85 -25.15 -8.18 10.83
C PHE A 85 -25.39 -9.58 11.37
N GLN A 86 -24.79 -10.62 10.76
CA GLN A 86 -24.87 -11.99 11.27
C GLN A 86 -24.32 -12.11 12.69
N LEU A 87 -23.26 -11.36 13.01
CA LEU A 87 -22.70 -11.28 14.36
C LEU A 87 -23.71 -10.70 15.36
N ILE A 88 -24.40 -9.62 14.99
CA ILE A 88 -25.45 -9.01 15.85
C ILE A 88 -26.59 -10.00 16.11
N LEU A 89 -27.06 -10.71 15.07
CA LEU A 89 -28.10 -11.73 15.23
C LEU A 89 -27.65 -12.90 16.11
N ALA A 90 -26.42 -13.38 15.92
CA ALA A 90 -25.87 -14.47 16.71
C ALA A 90 -25.73 -14.09 18.20
N LEU A 91 -25.34 -12.83 18.49
CA LEU A 91 -25.32 -12.27 19.84
C LEU A 91 -26.72 -12.21 20.47
N LYS A 92 -27.77 -11.91 19.69
CA LYS A 92 -29.16 -11.88 20.18
C LYS A 92 -29.70 -13.28 20.53
N VAL A 93 -29.33 -14.29 19.75
CA VAL A 93 -29.77 -15.69 19.94
C VAL A 93 -28.91 -16.44 20.97
N GLY A 94 -27.68 -15.97 21.23
CA GLY A 94 -26.73 -16.64 22.12
C GLY A 94 -26.00 -17.84 21.49
N ASP A 95 -25.94 -17.91 20.15
CA ASP A 95 -25.24 -18.98 19.44
C ASP A 95 -23.72 -18.72 19.44
N MET A 96 -23.03 -19.29 20.42
CA MET A 96 -21.58 -19.14 20.62
C MET A 96 -20.75 -19.63 19.43
N ILE A 97 -21.21 -20.66 18.70
CA ILE A 97 -20.49 -21.20 17.54
C ILE A 97 -20.54 -20.19 16.40
N MET A 98 -21.74 -19.64 16.12
CA MET A 98 -21.91 -18.63 15.08
C MET A 98 -21.21 -17.31 15.42
N ILE A 99 -21.21 -16.89 16.69
CA ILE A 99 -20.44 -15.72 17.15
C ILE A 99 -18.95 -15.90 16.86
N PHE A 100 -18.36 -17.02 17.29
CA PHE A 100 -16.93 -17.25 17.09
C PHE A 100 -16.57 -17.29 15.60
N LYS A 101 -17.40 -17.95 14.78
CA LYS A 101 -17.23 -18.02 13.33
C LYS A 101 -17.30 -16.64 12.68
N THR A 102 -18.32 -15.85 12.97
CA THR A 102 -18.51 -14.51 12.38
C THR A 102 -17.41 -13.54 12.82
N LEU A 103 -17.01 -13.56 14.10
CA LEU A 103 -15.88 -12.78 14.59
C LEU A 103 -14.57 -13.12 13.87
N THR A 104 -14.28 -14.41 13.71
CA THR A 104 -13.04 -14.87 13.05
C THR A 104 -12.98 -14.43 11.58
N VAL A 105 -14.10 -14.49 10.86
CA VAL A 105 -14.15 -14.03 9.47
C VAL A 105 -14.04 -12.50 9.40
N GLN A 106 -14.73 -11.78 10.28
CA GLN A 106 -14.69 -10.31 10.33
C GLN A 106 -13.27 -9.80 10.61
N THR A 107 -12.58 -10.36 11.60
CA THR A 107 -11.20 -9.97 11.91
C THR A 107 -10.27 -10.26 10.74
N THR A 108 -10.43 -11.41 10.07
CA THR A 108 -9.64 -11.76 8.87
C THR A 108 -9.80 -10.72 7.76
N LEU A 109 -11.03 -10.29 7.45
CA LEU A 109 -11.29 -9.28 6.42
C LEU A 109 -10.70 -7.92 6.79
N LEU A 110 -10.82 -7.52 8.07
CA LEU A 110 -10.25 -6.26 8.55
C LEU A 110 -8.72 -6.28 8.50
N THR A 111 -8.07 -7.37 8.89
CA THR A 111 -6.62 -7.53 8.81
C THR A 111 -6.13 -7.47 7.36
N GLN A 112 -6.86 -8.07 6.42
CA GLN A 112 -6.52 -8.02 5.00
C GLN A 112 -6.58 -6.56 4.46
N MET A 113 -7.66 -5.84 4.77
CA MET A 113 -7.82 -4.44 4.35
C MET A 113 -6.75 -3.53 4.97
N PHE A 114 -6.45 -3.75 6.26
CA PHE A 114 -5.36 -3.08 6.95
C PHE A 114 -4.01 -3.33 6.27
N ALA A 115 -3.72 -4.57 5.87
CA ALA A 115 -2.46 -4.89 5.20
C ALA A 115 -2.29 -4.14 3.87
N TYR A 116 -3.33 -4.07 3.02
CA TYR A 116 -3.26 -3.30 1.78
C TYR A 116 -3.04 -1.81 2.02
N SER A 117 -3.79 -1.22 2.94
CA SER A 117 -3.65 0.19 3.30
C SER A 117 -2.27 0.49 3.89
N TYR A 118 -1.73 -0.41 4.71
CA TYR A 118 -0.41 -0.26 5.31
C TYR A 118 0.69 -0.30 4.24
N VAL A 119 0.62 -1.27 3.33
CA VAL A 119 1.58 -1.40 2.23
C VAL A 119 1.50 -0.21 1.28
N GLY A 120 0.29 0.31 1.01
CA GLY A 120 0.09 1.52 0.21
C GLY A 120 0.76 2.76 0.82
N ASP A 121 0.55 2.99 2.11
CA ASP A 121 1.22 4.08 2.84
C ASP A 121 2.74 3.87 2.93
N TYR A 122 3.18 2.64 3.17
CA TYR A 122 4.59 2.31 3.26
C TYR A 122 5.32 2.54 1.93
N MET A 123 4.73 2.13 0.81
CA MET A 123 5.29 2.37 -0.52
C MET A 123 5.41 3.87 -0.82
N LYS A 124 4.34 4.62 -0.54
CA LYS A 124 4.32 6.08 -0.70
C LYS A 124 5.44 6.73 0.12
N TYR A 125 5.53 6.37 1.40
CA TYR A 125 6.54 6.89 2.31
C TYR A 125 7.97 6.59 1.82
N GLN A 126 8.25 5.36 1.39
CA GLN A 126 9.60 5.02 0.91
C GLN A 126 10.00 5.78 -0.36
N ILE A 127 9.06 6.07 -1.26
CA ILE A 127 9.33 6.88 -2.46
C ILE A 127 9.59 8.35 -2.08
N GLU A 128 8.79 8.93 -1.19
CA GLU A 128 8.98 10.31 -0.71
C GLU A 128 10.35 10.46 0.00
N GLU A 129 10.73 9.48 0.80
CA GLU A 129 12.00 9.49 1.56
C GLU A 129 13.25 9.41 0.67
N ILE A 130 13.16 8.91 -0.56
CA ILE A 130 14.29 8.93 -1.50
C ILE A 130 14.74 10.37 -1.78
N ALA A 131 13.80 11.31 -1.93
CA ALA A 131 14.12 12.72 -2.15
C ALA A 131 14.93 13.29 -0.98
N HIS A 132 14.52 13.00 0.25
CA HIS A 132 15.20 13.45 1.47
C HIS A 132 16.58 12.81 1.64
N ALA A 133 16.70 11.51 1.36
CA ALA A 133 17.97 10.80 1.40
C ALA A 133 18.98 11.36 0.41
N ILE A 134 18.56 11.59 -0.84
CA ILE A 134 19.41 12.17 -1.88
C ILE A 134 19.81 13.60 -1.53
N PHE A 135 18.86 14.42 -1.06
CA PHE A 135 19.14 15.81 -0.67
C PHE A 135 20.20 15.91 0.44
N SER A 136 20.22 14.93 1.35
CA SER A 136 21.15 14.87 2.48
C SER A 136 22.52 14.26 2.11
N SER A 137 22.67 13.73 0.90
CA SER A 137 23.91 13.13 0.42
C SER A 137 24.94 14.18 -0.03
N ASN A 138 26.16 13.74 -0.33
CA ASN A 138 27.26 14.59 -0.83
C ASN A 138 27.13 14.98 -2.32
N TRP A 139 25.90 15.17 -2.80
CA TRP A 139 25.58 15.41 -4.22
C TRP A 139 26.21 16.69 -4.80
N TYR A 140 26.54 17.65 -3.95
CA TYR A 140 27.12 18.95 -4.33
C TYR A 140 28.60 18.85 -4.77
N TRP A 141 29.29 17.76 -4.46
CA TRP A 141 30.66 17.49 -4.94
C TRP A 141 30.70 16.88 -6.36
N LEU A 142 29.54 16.62 -6.96
CA LEU A 142 29.45 15.96 -8.26
C LEU A 142 29.57 16.95 -9.41
N SER A 143 29.87 16.41 -10.60
CA SER A 143 29.84 17.21 -11.83
C SER A 143 28.47 17.84 -12.08
N PHE A 144 28.45 19.02 -12.71
CA PHE A 144 27.22 19.76 -13.01
C PHE A 144 26.16 18.92 -13.76
N LYS A 145 26.60 18.01 -14.64
CA LYS A 145 25.71 17.09 -15.38
C LYS A 145 24.99 16.12 -14.43
N LEU A 146 25.68 15.58 -13.43
CA LEU A 146 25.12 14.67 -12.43
C LEU A 146 24.19 15.42 -11.49
N MET A 147 24.58 16.61 -11.05
CA MET A 147 23.76 17.48 -10.20
C MET A 147 22.38 17.77 -10.81
N ARG A 148 22.33 18.04 -12.11
CA ARG A 148 21.06 18.24 -12.83
C ARG A 148 20.18 16.98 -12.83
N ASN A 149 20.78 15.81 -13.02
CA ASN A 149 20.04 14.54 -12.99
C ASN A 149 19.49 14.23 -11.59
N ILE A 150 20.24 14.56 -10.54
CA ILE A 150 19.79 14.43 -9.14
C ILE A 150 18.55 15.27 -8.87
N LEU A 151 18.54 16.52 -9.33
CA LEU A 151 17.36 17.39 -9.23
C LEU A 151 16.12 16.76 -9.87
N PHE A 152 16.25 16.13 -11.04
CA PHE A 152 15.14 15.41 -11.67
C PHE A 152 14.64 14.24 -10.81
N VAL A 153 15.54 13.48 -10.20
CA VAL A 153 15.18 12.37 -9.31
C VAL A 153 14.44 12.88 -8.06
N ILE A 154 14.92 13.96 -7.44
CA ILE A 154 14.27 14.58 -6.28
C ILE A 154 12.85 15.02 -6.64
N VAL A 155 12.68 15.78 -7.73
CA VAL A 155 11.37 16.25 -8.19
C VAL A 155 10.44 15.08 -8.53
N ARG A 156 10.96 14.03 -9.18
CA ARG A 156 10.17 12.84 -9.53
C ARG A 156 9.72 12.06 -8.29
N SER A 157 10.57 11.99 -7.26
CA SER A 157 10.31 11.25 -6.01
C SER A 157 9.30 11.98 -5.11
N GLN A 158 9.22 13.31 -5.22
CA GLN A 158 8.17 14.13 -4.59
C GLN A 158 6.77 13.95 -5.23
N GLN A 159 6.67 13.24 -6.35
CA GLN A 159 5.41 12.81 -6.95
C GLN A 159 5.25 11.29 -6.73
N PRO A 160 4.99 10.87 -5.48
CA PRO A 160 5.04 9.45 -5.12
C PRO A 160 3.94 8.68 -5.84
N ILE A 161 4.29 7.46 -6.23
CA ILE A 161 3.34 6.52 -6.77
C ILE A 161 2.41 6.11 -5.62
N GLN A 162 1.12 6.38 -5.79
CA GLN A 162 0.10 6.03 -4.79
C GLN A 162 -0.70 4.84 -5.30
N LEU A 163 -1.02 3.92 -4.40
CA LEU A 163 -1.97 2.86 -4.72
C LEU A 163 -3.37 3.45 -4.79
N MET A 164 -3.94 3.46 -5.99
CA MET A 164 -5.30 3.94 -6.21
C MET A 164 -6.20 2.77 -6.60
N ALA A 165 -7.28 2.55 -5.88
CA ALA A 165 -8.38 1.70 -6.30
C ALA A 165 -9.20 2.42 -7.37
N GLY A 166 -9.29 1.81 -8.55
CA GLY A 166 -10.09 2.30 -9.68
C GLY A 166 -9.71 3.70 -10.19
N LYS A 167 -8.52 4.21 -9.83
CA LYS A 167 -8.03 5.57 -10.11
C LYS A 167 -8.80 6.72 -9.44
N PHE A 168 -9.69 6.43 -8.49
CA PHE A 168 -10.46 7.47 -7.76
C PHE A 168 -10.27 7.42 -6.25
N LEU A 169 -9.92 6.28 -5.67
CA LEU A 169 -9.78 6.12 -4.21
C LEU A 169 -8.36 5.70 -3.86
N VAL A 170 -7.66 6.52 -3.07
CA VAL A 170 -6.31 6.17 -2.58
C VAL A 170 -6.43 5.11 -1.48
N VAL A 171 -5.70 4.01 -1.63
CA VAL A 171 -5.65 2.92 -0.66
C VAL A 171 -4.59 3.25 0.39
N ASN A 172 -5.05 3.81 1.51
CA ASN A 172 -4.22 4.22 2.65
C ASN A 172 -4.95 3.99 3.97
N MET A 173 -4.31 4.27 5.10
CA MET A 173 -4.94 4.09 6.41
C MET A 173 -6.14 5.00 6.63
N GLN A 174 -6.13 6.20 6.04
CA GLN A 174 -7.24 7.13 6.16
C GLN A 174 -8.52 6.58 5.51
N THR A 175 -8.42 5.99 4.31
CA THR A 175 -9.55 5.38 3.62
C THR A 175 -10.03 4.10 4.30
N PHE A 176 -9.12 3.27 4.82
CA PHE A 176 -9.47 2.12 5.65
C PHE A 176 -10.31 2.52 6.88
N MET A 177 -9.87 3.53 7.62
CA MET A 177 -10.60 4.03 8.79
C MET A 177 -11.97 4.59 8.40
N SER A 178 -12.06 5.26 7.23
CA SER A 178 -13.34 5.76 6.70
C SER A 178 -14.31 4.61 6.37
N ILE A 179 -13.81 3.54 5.75
CA ILE A 179 -14.62 2.34 5.42
C ILE A 179 -15.14 1.67 6.69
N ILE A 180 -14.32 1.54 7.73
CA ILE A 180 -14.78 0.97 9.02
C ILE A 180 -15.88 1.84 9.64
N LYS A 181 -15.65 3.16 9.74
CA LYS A 181 -16.62 4.09 10.34
C LYS A 181 -17.97 4.03 9.63
N THR A 182 -17.95 4.11 8.30
CA THR A 182 -19.17 4.03 7.48
C THR A 182 -19.88 2.69 7.64
N SER A 183 -19.14 1.57 7.60
CA SER A 183 -19.71 0.23 7.80
C SER A 183 -20.37 0.08 9.17
N LEU A 184 -19.73 0.58 10.24
CA LEU A 184 -20.31 0.57 11.59
C LEU A 184 -21.56 1.44 11.68
N SER A 185 -21.58 2.63 11.06
CA SER A 185 -22.77 3.47 10.99
C SER A 185 -23.93 2.76 10.30
N TYR A 186 -23.70 2.10 9.16
CA TYR A 186 -24.73 1.31 8.47
C TYR A 186 -25.24 0.15 9.33
N LEU A 187 -24.33 -0.56 10.02
CA LEU A 187 -24.70 -1.64 10.94
C LEU A 187 -25.53 -1.14 12.12
N SER A 188 -25.22 0.03 12.68
CA SER A 188 -26.03 0.65 13.74
C SER A 188 -27.46 0.94 13.29
N VAL A 189 -27.63 1.50 12.08
CA VAL A 189 -28.96 1.76 11.52
C VAL A 189 -29.72 0.45 11.28
N LEU A 190 -29.06 -0.53 10.67
CA LEU A 190 -29.66 -1.84 10.39
C LEU A 190 -30.08 -2.57 11.67
N ARG A 191 -29.29 -2.45 12.74
CA ARG A 191 -29.62 -3.00 14.05
C ARG A 191 -30.91 -2.41 14.61
N VAL A 192 -31.03 -1.08 14.60
CA VAL A 192 -32.24 -0.39 15.10
C VAL A 192 -33.47 -0.80 14.28
N MET A 193 -33.35 -0.90 12.96
CA MET A 193 -34.44 -1.33 12.07
C MET A 193 -34.93 -2.77 12.34
N VAL A 194 -34.08 -3.65 12.87
CA VAL A 194 -34.42 -5.05 13.18
C VAL A 194 -34.90 -5.21 14.64
N GLU A 195 -34.64 -4.22 15.49
CA GLU A 195 -35.18 -4.15 16.85
C GLU A 195 -36.56 -3.49 16.93
N MET A 196 -36.96 -2.72 15.91
CA MET A 196 -38.32 -2.21 15.68
C MET A 196 -39.25 -3.29 15.11
#